data_AF-A0A968JRQ1-F1
#
_entry.id   AF-A0A968JRQ1-F1
#
_cell.length_a   1.000
_cell.length_b   1.000
_cell.length_c   1.000
_cell.angle_alpha   90.00
_cell.angle_beta   90.00
_cell.angle_gamma   90.00
#
_symmetry.space_group_name_H-M   'P 1'
#
loop_
_entity.id
_entity.type
_entity.pdbx_description
1 polymer ?
#
loop_
_entity_poly.entity_id
_entity_poly.type
_entity_poly.pdbx_seq_one_letter_code
_entity_poly.pdbx_strand_id
1 'polypeptide(L)'
;MHYRQNQLNEAQRYLEQGLRLCVEKGHYEPSLATNLAVVAARQNQYQQARQTLLEAVNQTNDESLARAYLYNGLAAHHYFFEEYAEAETYAKQALRIGQANKDWAVQLDSYRLLAQITRQTKNYAQSQAWQQAIQVAQDSLASKKNTTNSSQRELTFELDKRERDAQLALIDRDNQRMQLKQLQLEADKKEQELQIQRQQDDLLRQELALRDAALKNQQLEKERIEQQLRLQAQKAQADKQKQAITILEKNKELQALKIKQQEEEKINRQREIALQKQQLENQTQALENETQRKRFINVVLILVSVFLAFAIAALIYLRRTNLRLDAQKNQIDQQRLEISEQNQELQQTTQALETQNRLLETRDRQISSSIMAALTIQQAILPPPSKMNALLPPHFVLYRPKDVVSGDFYWLNQVADKTILVAADCTGHGVPGAFMTMIGNTLLDKIVRLRQVIAPADILSRLHEEIYTVLSQGETASNMVWIWPSSSFNIVDKTSSCNLPEPKIIFITVYQTKRSCKPF
;
A
#
# COMPACT_ATOMS: atom_id res chain seq x y z
N MET A 1 8.21 11.52 -39.54
CA MET A 1 7.03 10.61 -39.53
C MET A 1 6.33 10.62 -40.89
N HIS A 2 5.76 11.76 -41.32
CA HIS A 2 5.09 11.94 -42.62
C HIS A 2 5.88 11.45 -43.85
N TYR A 3 7.20 11.72 -43.91
CA TYR A 3 8.07 11.21 -44.99
C TYR A 3 8.06 9.68 -45.14
N ARG A 4 8.04 8.93 -44.02
CA ARG A 4 7.98 7.45 -44.03
C ARG A 4 6.61 6.92 -44.41
N GLN A 5 5.55 7.71 -44.19
CA GLN A 5 4.19 7.42 -44.60
C GLN A 5 3.87 7.92 -46.02
N ASN A 6 4.90 8.36 -46.78
CA ASN A 6 4.80 8.88 -48.13
C ASN A 6 3.94 10.15 -48.28
N GLN A 7 3.71 10.87 -47.18
CA GLN A 7 3.00 12.15 -47.15
C GLN A 7 3.99 13.30 -47.40
N LEU A 8 4.45 13.43 -48.66
CA LEU A 8 5.55 14.33 -49.02
C LEU A 8 5.22 15.81 -48.83
N ASN A 9 4.00 16.24 -49.15
CA ASN A 9 3.58 17.65 -49.00
C ASN A 9 3.55 18.09 -47.53
N GLU A 10 3.10 17.21 -46.62
CA GLU A 10 3.11 17.49 -45.18
C GLU A 10 4.53 17.49 -44.62
N ALA A 11 5.37 16.55 -45.06
CA ALA A 11 6.79 16.52 -44.70
C ALA A 11 7.51 17.80 -45.14
N GLN A 12 7.28 18.25 -46.37
CA GLN A 12 7.82 19.51 -46.90
C GLN A 12 7.38 20.70 -46.06
N ARG A 13 6.06 20.83 -45.82
CA ARG A 13 5.50 21.93 -45.03
C ARG A 13 6.13 22.04 -43.64
N TYR A 14 6.27 20.93 -42.92
CA TYR A 14 6.88 20.95 -41.58
C TYR A 14 8.37 21.28 -41.62
N LEU A 15 9.10 20.81 -42.64
CA LEU A 15 10.53 21.12 -42.80
C LEU A 15 10.74 22.60 -43.15
N GLU A 16 9.92 23.17 -44.04
CA GLU A 16 9.95 24.60 -44.38
C GLU A 16 9.62 25.48 -43.17
N GLN A 17 8.59 25.11 -42.38
CA GLN A 17 8.26 25.79 -41.13
C GLN A 17 9.40 25.72 -40.11
N GLY A 18 10.01 24.55 -39.94
CA GLY A 18 11.16 24.37 -39.04
C GLY A 18 12.34 25.23 -39.46
N LEU A 19 12.69 25.23 -40.75
CA LEU A 19 13.80 26.02 -41.29
C LEU A 19 13.55 27.52 -41.09
N ARG A 20 12.32 27.99 -41.33
CA ARG A 20 11.92 29.38 -41.10
C ARG A 20 12.07 29.79 -39.62
N LEU A 21 11.60 28.94 -38.70
CA LEU A 21 11.72 29.20 -37.25
C LEU A 21 13.16 29.24 -36.77
N CYS A 22 14.03 28.40 -37.33
CA CYS A 22 15.47 28.44 -37.06
C CYS A 22 16.03 29.80 -37.48
N VAL A 23 15.77 30.24 -38.72
CA VAL A 23 16.24 31.53 -39.25
C VAL A 23 15.72 32.72 -38.42
N GLU A 24 14.44 32.71 -38.03
CA GLU A 24 13.84 33.75 -37.18
C GLU A 24 14.51 33.83 -35.78
N LYS A 25 15.09 32.73 -35.29
CA LYS A 25 15.85 32.67 -34.04
C LYS A 25 17.35 32.92 -34.20
N GLY A 26 17.81 33.28 -35.40
CA GLY A 26 19.23 33.53 -35.69
C GLY A 26 20.10 32.27 -35.69
N HIS A 27 19.49 31.08 -35.82
CA HIS A 27 20.20 29.79 -35.89
C HIS A 27 19.89 29.13 -37.23
N TYR A 28 20.89 28.59 -37.92
CA TYR A 28 20.64 27.80 -39.13
C TYR A 28 20.85 26.32 -38.82
N GLU A 29 19.90 25.48 -39.23
CA GLU A 29 19.91 24.04 -38.95
C GLU A 29 20.05 23.23 -40.27
N PRO A 30 21.27 22.87 -40.68
CA PRO A 30 21.56 22.27 -42.00
C PRO A 30 20.91 20.91 -42.23
N SER A 31 20.61 20.19 -41.15
CA SER A 31 19.91 18.92 -41.18
C SER A 31 18.49 19.07 -41.74
N LEU A 32 17.80 20.18 -41.43
CA LEU A 32 16.47 20.50 -41.96
C LEU A 32 16.52 20.81 -43.46
N ALA A 33 17.51 21.57 -43.90
CA ALA A 33 17.70 21.90 -45.31
C ALA A 33 18.03 20.67 -46.16
N THR A 34 18.87 19.77 -45.63
CA THR A 34 19.21 18.49 -46.28
C THR A 34 17.96 17.61 -46.42
N ASN A 35 17.18 17.48 -45.34
CA ASN A 35 15.93 16.73 -45.37
C ASN A 35 14.91 17.34 -46.34
N LEU A 36 14.80 18.67 -46.38
CA LEU A 36 13.91 19.38 -47.31
C LEU A 36 14.31 19.12 -48.76
N ALA A 37 15.60 19.15 -49.08
CA ALA A 37 16.10 18.81 -50.41
C ALA A 37 15.79 17.36 -50.81
N VAL A 38 15.90 16.40 -49.88
CA VAL A 38 15.51 15.00 -50.12
C VAL A 38 14.00 14.86 -50.38
N VAL A 39 13.16 15.61 -49.65
CA VAL A 39 11.71 15.62 -49.89
C VAL A 39 11.38 16.21 -51.27
N ALA A 40 11.96 17.38 -51.60
CA ALA A 40 11.79 18.04 -52.89
C ALA A 40 12.25 17.15 -54.05
N ALA A 41 13.38 16.44 -53.91
CA ALA A 41 13.84 15.47 -54.91
C ALA A 41 12.83 14.32 -55.12
N ARG A 42 12.21 13.79 -54.05
CA ARG A 42 11.17 12.75 -54.18
C ARG A 42 9.87 13.26 -54.81
N GLN A 43 9.61 14.56 -54.76
CA GLN A 43 8.50 15.21 -55.47
C GLN A 43 8.86 15.59 -56.92
N ASN A 44 10.05 15.20 -57.41
CA ASN A 44 10.61 15.59 -58.71
C ASN A 44 10.91 17.09 -58.84
N GLN A 45 11.05 17.82 -57.72
CA GLN A 45 11.40 19.25 -57.67
C GLN A 45 12.92 19.43 -57.54
N TYR A 46 13.67 18.95 -58.52
CA TYR A 46 15.12 18.82 -58.42
C TYR A 46 15.88 20.15 -58.40
N GLN A 47 15.38 21.18 -59.09
CA GLN A 47 15.97 22.52 -59.10
C GLN A 47 15.83 23.18 -57.72
N GLN A 48 14.65 23.03 -57.11
CA GLN A 48 14.40 23.50 -55.76
C GLN A 48 15.30 22.79 -54.74
N ALA A 49 15.45 21.46 -54.84
CA ALA A 49 16.35 20.69 -53.98
C ALA A 49 17.81 21.19 -54.06
N ARG A 50 18.31 21.46 -55.28
CA ARG A 50 19.66 21.99 -55.50
C ARG A 50 19.83 23.37 -54.90
N GLN A 51 18.88 24.27 -55.14
CA GLN A 51 18.91 25.63 -54.62
C GLN A 51 18.91 25.64 -53.09
N THR A 52 18.04 24.85 -52.46
CA THR A 52 17.98 24.72 -50.99
C THR A 52 19.32 24.25 -50.40
N LEU A 53 20.00 23.29 -51.04
CA LEU A 53 21.31 22.81 -50.58
C LEU A 53 22.41 23.88 -50.75
N LEU A 54 22.43 24.61 -51.86
CA LEU A 54 23.42 25.67 -52.11
C LEU A 54 23.25 26.85 -51.14
N GLU A 55 22.01 27.26 -50.89
CA GLU A 55 21.70 28.29 -49.89
C GLU A 55 22.13 27.84 -48.49
N ALA A 56 21.93 26.57 -48.15
CA ALA A 56 22.35 26.00 -46.89
C ALA A 56 23.88 26.00 -46.72
N VAL A 57 24.64 25.71 -47.78
CA VAL A 57 26.11 25.74 -47.75
C VAL A 57 26.60 27.15 -47.44
N ASN A 58 26.02 28.17 -48.07
CA ASN A 58 26.41 29.57 -47.86
C ASN A 58 26.14 30.08 -46.44
N GLN A 59 25.22 29.44 -45.70
CA GLN A 59 24.84 29.83 -44.33
C GLN A 59 25.55 29.02 -43.24
N THR A 60 26.36 28.02 -43.59
CA THR A 60 27.14 27.22 -42.62
C THR A 60 28.58 27.71 -42.52
N ASN A 61 29.37 27.24 -41.56
CA ASN A 61 30.81 27.51 -41.51
C ASN A 61 31.60 26.48 -42.33
N ASP A 62 32.70 26.91 -42.96
CA ASP A 62 33.57 26.11 -43.85
C ASP A 62 34.03 24.76 -43.30
N GLU A 63 34.34 24.68 -42.00
CA GLU A 63 34.89 23.46 -41.39
C GLU A 63 33.88 22.68 -40.55
N SER A 64 32.61 23.09 -40.57
CA SER A 64 31.57 22.45 -39.74
C SER A 64 31.15 21.08 -40.29
N LEU A 65 30.89 20.12 -39.39
CA LEU A 65 30.29 18.83 -39.76
C LEU A 65 28.98 19.00 -40.56
N ALA A 66 28.21 20.03 -40.23
CA ALA A 66 26.97 20.34 -40.89
C ALA A 66 27.18 20.70 -42.38
N ARG A 67 28.26 21.40 -42.71
CA ARG A 67 28.66 21.65 -44.11
C ARG A 67 29.08 20.37 -44.83
N ALA A 68 29.73 19.43 -44.14
CA ALA A 68 30.08 18.14 -44.72
C ALA A 68 28.85 17.31 -45.13
N TYR A 69 27.80 17.31 -44.31
CA TYR A 69 26.53 16.68 -44.66
C TYR A 69 25.86 17.33 -45.88
N LEU A 70 25.90 18.67 -45.97
CA LEU A 70 25.37 19.40 -47.13
C LEU A 70 26.16 19.09 -48.41
N TYR A 71 27.49 19.02 -48.33
CA TYR A 71 28.33 18.61 -49.45
C TYR A 71 28.05 17.18 -49.91
N ASN A 72 27.81 16.24 -48.99
CA ASN A 72 27.35 14.90 -49.38
C ASN A 72 25.97 14.92 -50.05
N GLY A 73 25.06 15.78 -49.59
CA GLY A 73 23.77 16.01 -50.23
C GLY A 73 23.90 16.55 -51.66
N LEU A 74 24.77 17.56 -51.87
CA LEU A 74 25.07 18.10 -53.19
C LEU A 74 25.75 17.06 -54.09
N ALA A 75 26.71 16.31 -53.56
CA ALA A 75 27.37 15.24 -54.30
C ALA A 75 26.39 14.16 -54.78
N ALA A 76 25.45 13.76 -53.93
CA ALA A 76 24.39 12.82 -54.29
C ALA A 76 23.45 13.39 -55.37
N HIS A 77 23.11 14.67 -55.29
CA HIS A 77 22.30 15.36 -56.30
C HIS A 77 23.03 15.40 -57.66
N HIS A 78 24.28 15.87 -57.69
CA HIS A 78 25.10 15.90 -58.90
C HIS A 78 25.31 14.51 -59.51
N TYR A 79 25.52 13.47 -58.67
CA TYR A 79 25.62 12.09 -59.12
C TYR A 79 24.34 11.61 -59.82
N PHE A 80 23.15 11.96 -59.29
CA PHE A 80 21.87 11.60 -59.89
C PHE A 80 21.67 12.22 -61.28
N PHE A 81 22.19 13.43 -61.50
CA PHE A 81 22.16 14.13 -62.79
C PHE A 81 23.33 13.76 -63.72
N GLU A 82 24.12 12.74 -63.37
CA GLU A 82 25.29 12.30 -64.13
C GLU A 82 26.41 13.36 -64.24
N GLU A 83 26.37 14.39 -63.39
CA GLU A 83 27.39 15.44 -63.24
C GLU A 83 28.52 14.91 -62.33
N TYR A 84 29.23 13.88 -62.80
CA TYR A 84 30.15 13.09 -61.96
C TYR A 84 31.37 13.87 -61.44
N ALA A 85 31.85 14.88 -62.17
CA ALA A 85 33.02 15.67 -61.77
C ALA A 85 32.71 16.60 -60.59
N GLU A 86 31.55 17.25 -60.64
CA GLU A 86 31.00 18.07 -59.57
C GLU A 86 30.65 17.21 -58.35
N ALA A 87 30.03 16.04 -58.59
CA ALA A 87 29.72 15.08 -57.54
C ALA A 87 30.97 14.61 -56.79
N GLU A 88 32.05 14.31 -57.51
CA GLU A 88 33.32 13.88 -56.92
C GLU A 88 33.97 15.00 -56.09
N THR A 89 33.88 16.25 -56.57
CA THR A 89 34.42 17.42 -55.89
C THR A 89 33.76 17.63 -54.53
N TYR A 90 32.43 17.66 -54.49
CA TYR A 90 31.69 17.83 -53.25
C TYR A 90 31.87 16.66 -52.29
N ALA A 91 31.89 15.42 -52.79
CA ALA A 91 32.13 14.25 -51.94
C ALA A 91 33.54 14.24 -51.31
N LYS A 92 34.57 14.72 -52.02
CA LYS A 92 35.92 14.89 -51.47
C LYS A 92 36.00 16.00 -50.43
N GLN A 93 35.27 17.11 -50.63
CA GLN A 93 35.18 18.19 -49.64
C GLN A 93 34.50 17.71 -48.36
N ALA A 94 33.37 17.00 -48.48
CA ALA A 94 32.69 16.38 -47.35
C ALA A 94 33.60 15.40 -46.59
N LEU A 95 34.33 14.56 -47.34
CA LEU A 95 35.25 13.59 -46.76
C LEU A 95 36.37 14.28 -45.96
N ARG A 96 36.98 15.34 -46.49
CA ARG A 96 38.04 16.09 -45.80
C ARG A 96 37.56 16.63 -44.46
N ILE A 97 36.37 17.22 -44.43
CA ILE A 97 35.78 17.75 -43.19
C ILE A 97 35.44 16.61 -42.21
N GLY A 98 34.89 15.50 -42.70
CA GLY A 98 34.61 14.30 -41.90
C GLY A 98 35.87 13.69 -41.28
N GLN A 99 36.99 13.68 -41.99
CA GLN A 99 38.29 13.24 -41.49
C GLN A 99 38.85 14.17 -40.42
N ALA A 100 38.82 15.49 -40.66
CA ALA A 100 39.29 16.49 -39.69
C ALA A 100 38.54 16.40 -38.36
N ASN A 101 37.22 16.16 -38.42
CA ASN A 101 36.36 16.04 -37.25
C ASN A 101 36.29 14.61 -36.66
N LYS A 102 37.00 13.63 -37.25
CA LYS A 102 36.94 12.20 -36.86
C LYS A 102 35.52 11.64 -36.82
N ASP A 103 34.65 12.12 -37.70
CA ASP A 103 33.25 11.67 -37.78
C ASP A 103 33.11 10.55 -38.82
N TRP A 104 33.00 9.32 -38.31
CA TRP A 104 32.88 8.13 -39.14
C TRP A 104 31.57 8.05 -39.94
N ALA A 105 30.50 8.75 -39.55
CA ALA A 105 29.23 8.74 -40.27
C ALA A 105 29.33 9.59 -41.54
N VAL A 106 29.86 10.81 -41.44
CA VAL A 106 30.16 11.66 -42.60
C VAL A 106 31.14 10.98 -43.55
N GLN A 107 32.22 10.38 -43.01
CA GLN A 107 33.19 9.65 -43.81
C GLN A 107 32.56 8.48 -44.56
N LEU A 108 31.71 7.69 -43.90
CA LEU A 108 31.00 6.56 -44.51
C LEU A 108 30.12 6.99 -45.70
N ASP A 109 29.34 8.06 -45.54
CA ASP A 109 28.48 8.57 -46.61
C ASP A 109 29.30 9.10 -47.78
N SER A 110 30.40 9.81 -47.49
CA SER A 110 31.33 10.31 -48.50
C SER A 110 32.01 9.17 -49.27
N TYR A 111 32.48 8.13 -48.57
CA TYR A 111 33.10 6.95 -49.19
C TYR A 111 32.12 6.18 -50.09
N ARG A 112 30.85 6.06 -49.68
CA ARG A 112 29.80 5.43 -50.51
C ARG A 112 29.57 6.18 -51.81
N LEU A 113 29.44 7.51 -51.74
CA LEU A 113 29.28 8.35 -52.92
C LEU A 113 30.50 8.26 -53.84
N LEU A 114 31.71 8.37 -53.30
CA LEU A 114 32.94 8.24 -54.08
C LEU A 114 33.10 6.86 -54.71
N ALA A 115 32.73 5.78 -54.02
CA ALA A 115 32.71 4.42 -54.57
C ALA A 115 31.73 4.28 -55.75
N GLN A 116 30.56 4.92 -55.66
CA GLN A 116 29.55 4.94 -56.72
C GLN A 116 30.04 5.75 -57.93
N ILE A 117 30.53 6.97 -57.71
CA ILE A 117 31.03 7.87 -58.76
C ILE A 117 32.21 7.21 -59.52
N THR A 118 33.19 6.66 -58.80
CA THR A 118 34.35 5.99 -59.40
C THR A 118 33.98 4.71 -60.15
N ARG A 119 32.91 4.02 -59.73
CA ARG A 119 32.37 2.87 -60.47
C ARG A 119 31.71 3.29 -61.78
N GLN A 120 30.92 4.37 -61.79
CA GLN A 120 30.26 4.88 -63.00
C GLN A 120 31.27 5.44 -64.02
N THR A 121 32.31 6.12 -63.54
CA THR A 121 33.42 6.64 -64.36
C THR A 121 34.44 5.56 -64.77
N LYS A 122 34.16 4.28 -64.47
CA LYS A 122 34.98 3.09 -64.80
C LYS A 122 36.38 3.08 -64.17
N ASN A 123 36.60 3.84 -63.09
CA ASN A 123 37.82 3.79 -62.29
C ASN A 123 37.71 2.75 -61.17
N TYR A 124 37.78 1.47 -61.54
CA TYR A 124 37.55 0.35 -60.62
C TYR A 124 38.59 0.25 -59.49
N ALA A 125 39.83 0.67 -59.73
CA ALA A 125 40.89 0.65 -58.72
C ALA A 125 40.57 1.59 -57.54
N GLN A 126 40.13 2.82 -57.83
CA GLN A 126 39.68 3.75 -56.80
C GLN A 126 38.38 3.29 -56.15
N SER A 127 37.45 2.72 -56.92
CA SER A 127 36.20 2.16 -56.37
C SER A 127 36.47 1.08 -55.33
N GLN A 128 37.44 0.19 -55.58
CA GLN A 128 37.85 -0.83 -54.62
C GLN A 128 38.48 -0.25 -53.35
N ALA A 129 39.30 0.79 -53.47
CA ALA A 129 39.87 1.50 -52.31
C ALA A 129 38.77 2.13 -51.43
N TRP A 130 37.76 2.73 -52.05
CA TRP A 130 36.61 3.27 -51.30
C TRP A 130 35.78 2.18 -50.63
N GLN A 131 35.61 1.01 -51.25
CA GLN A 131 34.93 -0.14 -50.63
C GLN A 131 35.66 -0.63 -49.37
N GLN A 132 36.99 -0.66 -49.39
CA GLN A 132 37.77 -0.98 -48.19
C GLN A 132 37.59 0.08 -47.09
N ALA A 133 37.58 1.36 -47.46
CA ALA A 133 37.36 2.46 -46.51
C ALA A 133 35.94 2.42 -45.89
N ILE A 134 34.92 1.99 -46.64
CA ILE A 134 33.56 1.78 -46.15
C ILE A 134 33.54 0.74 -45.02
N GLN A 135 34.24 -0.39 -45.17
CA GLN A 135 34.29 -1.44 -44.16
C GLN A 135 34.91 -0.92 -42.84
N VAL A 136 36.04 -0.22 -42.93
CA VAL A 136 36.72 0.37 -41.76
C VAL A 136 35.82 1.38 -41.04
N ALA A 137 35.11 2.22 -41.79
CA ALA A 137 34.19 3.20 -41.21
C ALA A 137 32.99 2.52 -40.52
N GLN A 138 32.46 1.43 -41.08
CA GLN A 138 31.38 0.65 -40.47
C GLN A 138 31.80 -0.02 -39.16
N ASP A 139 32.97 -0.65 -39.14
CA ASP A 139 33.50 -1.31 -37.94
C ASP A 139 33.77 -0.30 -36.82
N SER A 140 34.27 0.88 -37.17
CA SER A 140 34.52 1.98 -36.22
C SER A 140 33.23 2.54 -35.61
N LEU A 141 32.16 2.68 -36.41
CA LEU A 141 30.83 3.06 -35.92
C LEU A 141 30.21 2.02 -35.00
N ALA A 142 30.33 0.73 -35.35
CA ALA A 142 29.83 -0.37 -34.55
C ALA A 142 30.54 -0.44 -33.19
N SER A 143 31.87 -0.28 -33.17
CA SER A 143 32.67 -0.22 -31.94
C SER A 143 32.23 0.94 -31.03
N LYS A 144 32.16 2.17 -31.58
CA LYS A 144 31.71 3.35 -30.81
C LYS A 144 30.31 3.16 -30.21
N LYS A 145 29.37 2.60 -30.96
CA LYS A 145 28.00 2.32 -30.49
C LYS A 145 27.98 1.27 -29.38
N ASN A 146 28.78 0.21 -29.50
CA ASN A 146 28.89 -0.83 -28.48
C ASN A 146 29.50 -0.29 -27.18
N THR A 147 30.56 0.52 -27.26
CA THR A 147 31.16 1.15 -26.09
C THR A 147 30.16 2.06 -25.37
N THR A 148 29.46 2.95 -26.08
CA THR A 148 28.43 3.82 -25.49
C THR A 148 27.31 3.02 -24.83
N ASN A 149 26.81 1.97 -25.49
CA ASN A 149 25.77 1.11 -24.92
C ASN A 149 26.27 0.36 -23.67
N SER A 150 27.54 -0.08 -23.66
CA SER A 150 28.12 -0.73 -22.49
C SER A 150 28.25 0.22 -21.29
N SER A 151 28.76 1.44 -21.51
CA SER A 151 28.86 2.45 -20.45
C SER A 151 27.48 2.90 -19.95
N GLN A 152 26.48 3.01 -20.83
CA GLN A 152 25.11 3.29 -20.42
C GLN A 152 24.53 2.19 -19.55
N ARG A 153 24.70 0.91 -19.94
CA ARG A 153 24.25 -0.24 -19.14
C ARG A 153 24.92 -0.29 -17.77
N GLU A 154 26.22 0.00 -17.71
CA GLU A 154 26.97 0.03 -16.46
C GLU A 154 26.46 1.14 -15.53
N LEU A 155 26.23 2.34 -16.06
CA LEU A 155 25.62 3.44 -15.31
C LEU A 155 24.21 3.09 -14.81
N THR A 156 23.38 2.48 -15.65
CA THR A 156 22.03 2.05 -15.23
C THR A 156 22.10 1.01 -14.12
N PHE A 157 23.01 0.05 -14.21
CA PHE A 157 23.21 -0.96 -13.18
C PHE A 157 23.67 -0.34 -11.85
N GLU A 158 24.58 0.63 -11.88
CA GLU A 158 25.00 1.34 -10.66
C GLU A 158 23.85 2.13 -10.02
N LEU A 159 23.02 2.79 -10.82
CA LEU A 159 21.84 3.53 -10.32
C LEU A 159 20.84 2.58 -9.68
N ASP A 160 20.50 1.47 -10.33
CA ASP A 160 19.59 0.45 -9.79
C ASP A 160 20.12 -0.18 -8.49
N LYS A 161 21.45 -0.29 -8.36
CA LYS A 161 22.07 -0.77 -7.13
C LYS A 161 21.90 0.27 -6.00
N ARG A 162 22.24 1.54 -6.27
CA ARG A 162 22.09 2.62 -5.28
C ARG A 162 20.65 2.83 -4.84
N GLU A 163 19.69 2.71 -5.76
CA GLU A 163 18.27 2.83 -5.45
C GLU A 163 17.82 1.71 -4.50
N ARG A 164 18.25 0.47 -4.75
CA ARG A 164 17.97 -0.67 -3.85
C ARG A 164 18.57 -0.49 -2.47
N ASP A 165 19.83 -0.06 -2.40
CA ASP A 165 20.51 0.18 -1.11
C ASP A 165 19.80 1.29 -0.30
N ALA A 166 19.34 2.36 -0.96
CA ALA A 166 18.56 3.42 -0.34
C ALA A 166 17.19 2.94 0.16
N GLN A 167 16.50 2.09 -0.60
CA GLN A 167 15.22 1.50 -0.19
C GLN A 167 15.38 0.61 1.05
N LEU A 168 16.43 -0.21 1.09
CA LEU A 168 16.74 -1.06 2.26
C LEU A 168 17.01 -0.20 3.51
N ALA A 169 17.80 0.87 3.37
CA ALA A 169 18.08 1.78 4.47
C ALA A 169 16.82 2.48 5.01
N LEU A 170 15.86 2.82 4.14
CA LEU A 170 14.57 3.39 4.55
C LEU A 170 13.73 2.36 5.35
N ILE A 171 13.68 1.11 4.88
CA ILE A 171 12.96 0.02 5.57
C ILE A 171 13.55 -0.22 6.96
N ASP A 172 14.88 -0.26 7.08
CA ASP A 172 15.54 -0.43 8.38
C ASP A 172 15.24 0.71 9.34
N ARG A 173 15.23 1.96 8.84
CA ARG A 173 14.89 3.14 9.65
C ARG A 173 13.44 3.10 10.13
N ASP A 174 12.51 2.68 9.27
CA ASP A 174 11.10 2.56 9.64
C ASP A 174 10.88 1.44 10.65
N ASN A 175 11.57 0.30 10.50
CA ASN A 175 11.56 -0.78 11.50
C ASN A 175 12.06 -0.31 12.87
N GLN A 176 13.18 0.44 12.91
CA GLN A 176 13.70 1.02 14.15
C GLN A 176 12.71 2.01 14.78
N ARG A 177 12.06 2.85 13.96
CA ARG A 177 11.04 3.79 14.43
C ARG A 177 9.82 3.07 15.01
N MET A 178 9.39 1.97 14.39
CA MET A 178 8.31 1.13 14.89
C MET A 178 8.66 0.48 16.23
N GLN A 179 9.88 -0.04 16.38
CA GLN A 179 10.37 -0.58 17.66
C GLN A 179 10.38 0.48 18.77
N LEU A 180 10.89 1.68 18.48
CA LEU A 180 10.87 2.80 19.42
C LEU A 180 9.45 3.17 19.84
N LYS A 181 8.51 3.21 18.89
CA LYS A 181 7.11 3.53 19.18
C LYS A 181 6.45 2.45 20.04
N GLN A 182 6.78 1.17 19.82
CA GLN A 182 6.31 0.07 20.64
C GLN A 182 6.85 0.16 22.08
N LEU A 183 8.14 0.48 22.24
CA LEU A 183 8.74 0.70 23.56
C LEU A 183 8.13 1.89 24.31
N GLN A 184 7.83 2.99 23.60
CA GLN A 184 7.14 4.14 24.20
C GLN A 184 5.74 3.75 24.69
N LEU A 185 4.98 3.02 23.87
CA LEU A 185 3.63 2.59 24.23
C LEU A 185 3.62 1.63 25.43
N GLU A 186 4.63 0.76 25.54
CA GLU A 186 4.83 -0.10 26.73
C GLU A 186 5.20 0.72 27.98
N ALA A 187 6.01 1.77 27.84
CA ALA A 187 6.36 2.65 28.95
C ALA A 187 5.13 3.44 29.44
N ASP A 188 4.36 4.03 28.52
CA ASP A 188 3.13 4.77 28.83
C ASP A 188 2.11 3.88 29.53
N LYS A 189 1.95 2.63 29.07
CA LYS A 189 1.06 1.64 29.71
C LYS A 189 1.49 1.33 31.14
N LYS A 190 2.79 1.13 31.39
CA LYS A 190 3.32 0.91 32.75
C LYS A 190 3.11 2.12 33.65
N GLU A 191 3.24 3.33 33.11
CA GLU A 191 2.99 4.54 33.87
C GLU A 191 1.52 4.68 34.27
N GLN A 192 0.59 4.36 33.36
CA GLN A 192 -0.84 4.31 33.66
C GLN A 192 -1.17 3.24 34.71
N GLU A 193 -0.61 2.03 34.61
CA GLU A 193 -0.79 0.98 35.61
C GLU A 193 -0.31 1.44 37.00
N LEU A 194 0.84 2.10 37.07
CA LEU A 194 1.37 2.64 38.32
C LEU A 194 0.48 3.76 38.88
N GLN A 195 -0.10 4.61 38.04
CA GLN A 195 -1.06 5.64 38.47
C GLN A 195 -2.32 5.03 39.06
N ILE A 196 -2.89 4.01 38.41
CA ILE A 196 -4.08 3.29 38.91
C ILE A 196 -3.77 2.63 40.25
N GLN A 197 -2.59 2.02 40.39
CA GLN A 197 -2.17 1.39 41.64
C GLN A 197 -2.03 2.42 42.77
N ARG A 198 -1.45 3.59 42.51
CA ARG A 198 -1.38 4.69 43.49
C ARG A 198 -2.76 5.17 43.91
N GLN A 199 -3.69 5.32 42.96
CA GLN A 199 -5.08 5.70 43.26
C GLN A 199 -5.77 4.66 44.14
N GLN A 200 -5.55 3.37 43.91
CA GLN A 200 -6.07 2.30 44.76
C GLN A 200 -5.50 2.34 46.17
N ASP A 201 -4.18 2.56 46.32
CA ASP A 201 -3.53 2.69 47.62
C ASP A 201 -4.06 3.89 48.42
N ASP A 202 -4.28 5.03 47.76
CA ASP A 202 -4.86 6.22 48.38
C ASP A 202 -6.31 5.99 48.81
N LEU A 203 -7.11 5.31 47.98
CA LEU A 203 -8.49 4.93 48.32
C LEU A 203 -8.52 4.01 49.55
N LEU A 204 -7.64 3.01 49.59
CA LEU A 204 -7.51 2.09 50.71
C LEU A 204 -7.11 2.81 52.01
N ARG A 205 -6.20 3.79 51.92
CA ARG A 205 -5.83 4.64 53.07
C ARG A 205 -7.02 5.46 53.58
N GLN A 206 -7.84 6.02 52.69
CA GLN A 206 -9.06 6.72 53.08
C GLN A 206 -10.07 5.79 53.75
N GLU A 207 -10.25 4.58 53.24
CA GLU A 207 -11.15 3.58 53.82
C GLU A 207 -10.71 3.18 55.24
N LEU A 208 -9.41 2.96 55.44
CA LEU A 208 -8.84 2.70 56.77
C LEU A 208 -9.07 3.87 57.74
N ALA A 209 -8.84 5.11 57.30
CA ALA A 209 -9.08 6.29 58.14
C ALA A 209 -10.56 6.47 58.52
N LEU A 210 -11.48 6.20 57.58
CA LEU A 210 -12.93 6.21 57.85
C LEU A 210 -13.32 5.13 58.86
N ARG A 211 -12.74 3.93 58.74
CA ARG A 211 -12.97 2.82 59.66
C ARG A 211 -12.49 3.14 61.08
N ASP A 212 -11.31 3.75 61.22
CA ASP A 212 -10.79 4.19 62.51
C ASP A 212 -11.65 5.29 63.13
N ALA A 213 -12.12 6.25 62.33
CA ALA A 213 -13.05 7.28 62.78
C ALA A 213 -14.39 6.68 63.25
N ALA A 214 -14.91 5.67 62.54
CA ALA A 214 -16.14 4.97 62.91
C ALA A 214 -15.99 4.23 64.26
N LEU A 215 -14.87 3.53 64.47
CA LEU A 215 -14.56 2.86 65.74
C LEU A 215 -14.49 3.86 66.89
N LYS A 216 -13.84 5.01 66.67
CA LYS A 216 -13.74 6.08 67.68
C LYS A 216 -15.11 6.69 68.02
N ASN A 217 -15.96 6.91 67.02
CA ASN A 217 -17.33 7.38 67.25
C ASN A 217 -18.15 6.36 68.05
N GLN A 218 -18.01 5.07 67.78
CA GLN A 218 -18.69 4.02 68.53
C GLN A 218 -18.23 3.97 70.00
N GLN A 219 -16.95 4.21 70.27
CA GLN A 219 -16.42 4.33 71.64
C GLN A 219 -17.01 5.55 72.36
N LEU A 220 -17.00 6.72 71.71
CA LEU A 220 -17.59 7.94 72.27
C LEU A 220 -19.08 7.77 72.56
N GLU A 221 -19.81 7.06 71.70
CA GLU A 221 -21.24 6.79 71.89
C GLU A 221 -21.49 5.88 73.10
N LYS A 222 -20.66 4.84 73.30
CA LYS A 222 -20.68 4.02 74.52
C LYS A 222 -20.42 4.85 75.78
N GLU A 223 -19.38 5.68 75.77
CA GLU A 223 -19.07 6.57 76.90
C GLU A 223 -20.23 7.52 77.21
N ARG A 224 -20.88 8.07 76.17
CA ARG A 224 -22.03 8.96 76.32
C ARG A 224 -23.23 8.25 76.98
N ILE A 225 -23.50 7.01 76.56
CA ILE A 225 -24.55 6.17 77.17
C ILE A 225 -24.22 5.88 78.64
N GLU A 226 -22.98 5.53 78.97
CA GLU A 226 -22.56 5.29 80.36
C GLU A 226 -22.73 6.53 81.24
N GLN A 227 -22.34 7.72 80.75
CA GLN A 227 -22.55 8.97 81.46
C GLN A 227 -24.03 9.25 81.71
N GLN A 228 -24.88 9.02 80.70
CA GLN A 228 -26.32 9.23 80.80
C GLN A 228 -26.95 8.27 81.83
N LEU A 229 -26.49 7.02 81.88
CA LEU A 229 -26.91 6.03 82.87
C LEU A 229 -26.51 6.46 84.30
N ARG A 230 -25.29 6.97 84.49
CA ARG A 230 -24.82 7.50 85.79
C ARG A 230 -25.68 8.68 86.27
N LEU A 231 -25.99 9.61 85.38
CA LEU A 231 -26.87 10.75 85.67
C LEU A 231 -28.28 10.32 86.07
N GLN A 232 -28.84 9.31 85.40
CA GLN A 232 -30.15 8.75 85.76
C GLN A 232 -30.12 8.08 87.14
N ALA A 233 -29.08 7.32 87.46
CA ALA A 233 -28.91 6.70 88.77
C ALA A 233 -28.84 7.74 89.90
N GLN A 234 -28.10 8.84 89.69
CA GLN A 234 -28.02 9.96 90.64
C GLN A 234 -29.38 10.65 90.85
N LYS A 235 -30.15 10.89 89.78
CA LYS A 235 -31.50 11.47 89.88
C LYS A 235 -32.45 10.57 90.67
N ALA A 236 -32.45 9.26 90.39
CA ALA A 236 -33.28 8.30 91.12
C ALA A 236 -32.95 8.26 92.63
N GLN A 237 -31.69 8.49 93.01
CA GLN A 237 -31.28 8.59 94.41
C GLN A 237 -31.73 9.90 95.07
N ALA A 238 -31.70 11.02 94.34
CA ALA A 238 -32.21 12.31 94.82
C ALA A 238 -33.75 12.31 94.98
N ASP A 239 -34.49 11.63 94.09
CA ASP A 239 -35.94 11.52 94.20
C ASP A 239 -36.37 10.65 95.40
N LYS A 240 -35.60 9.61 95.75
CA LYS A 240 -35.78 8.86 97.01
C LYS A 240 -35.58 9.75 98.24
N GLN A 241 -34.61 10.68 98.21
CA GLN A 241 -34.40 11.65 99.29
C GLN A 241 -35.52 12.69 99.37
N LYS A 242 -36.07 13.15 98.23
CA LYS A 242 -37.23 14.06 98.19
C LYS A 242 -38.51 13.41 98.73
N GLN A 243 -38.78 12.15 98.38
CA GLN A 243 -39.95 11.43 98.89
C GLN A 243 -39.90 11.25 100.42
N ALA A 244 -38.71 11.16 101.02
CA ALA A 244 -38.53 11.14 102.47
C ALA A 244 -38.84 12.49 103.15
N ILE A 245 -38.70 13.62 102.43
CA ILE A 245 -39.00 14.98 102.92
C ILE A 245 -40.49 15.31 102.77
N THR A 246 -41.14 14.88 101.69
CA THR A 246 -42.58 15.13 101.44
C THR A 246 -43.51 14.39 102.40
N ILE A 247 -43.03 13.33 103.06
CA ILE A 247 -43.80 12.57 104.08
C ILE A 247 -43.83 13.30 105.44
N LEU A 248 -43.01 14.33 105.67
CA LEU A 248 -43.00 15.13 106.90
C LEU A 248 -43.84 16.42 106.86
N GLU A 249 -44.16 16.94 105.66
CA GLU A 249 -44.89 18.22 105.50
C GLU A 249 -46.41 18.06 105.42
N LYS A 250 -46.93 16.84 105.25
CA LYS A 250 -48.36 16.57 105.03
C LYS A 250 -49.22 16.45 106.30
N ASN A 251 -48.74 16.93 107.44
CA ASN A 251 -49.41 16.85 108.75
C ASN A 251 -49.70 18.22 109.39
N LYS A 252 -50.01 19.26 108.59
CA LYS A 252 -50.34 20.58 109.16
C LYS A 252 -51.48 21.38 108.51
N GLU A 253 -52.25 20.79 107.61
CA GLU A 253 -53.33 21.51 106.91
C GLU A 253 -54.65 20.73 106.92
N LEU A 254 -55.11 20.35 108.11
CA LEU A 254 -56.47 19.90 108.29
C LEU A 254 -57.06 20.48 109.58
N GLN A 255 -57.45 21.76 109.53
CA GLN A 255 -58.52 22.32 110.37
C GLN A 255 -58.88 23.74 109.92
N ALA A 256 -60.18 24.02 109.91
CA ALA A 256 -60.85 25.29 109.64
C ALA A 256 -61.06 25.59 108.14
N LEU A 257 -62.26 25.96 107.66
CA LEU A 257 -63.52 26.25 108.33
C LEU A 257 -64.60 26.25 107.24
N LYS A 258 -65.68 25.49 107.43
CA LYS A 258 -66.96 25.77 106.78
C LYS A 258 -67.66 26.85 107.60
N ILE A 259 -68.30 27.81 106.91
CA ILE A 259 -69.67 28.31 107.14
C ILE A 259 -69.79 29.75 106.58
N LYS A 260 -70.73 29.93 105.65
CA LYS A 260 -71.76 31.00 105.52
C LYS A 260 -72.33 30.94 104.09
N GLN A 261 -73.42 30.22 103.82
CA GLN A 261 -74.83 30.66 103.92
C GLN A 261 -75.08 31.99 103.18
N GLN A 262 -76.19 32.21 102.47
CA GLN A 262 -77.28 31.40 101.94
C GLN A 262 -78.04 32.32 100.97
N GLU A 263 -78.92 31.75 100.17
CA GLU A 263 -79.85 32.43 99.27
C GLU A 263 -80.91 33.25 100.02
N GLU A 264 -81.35 34.38 99.45
CA GLU A 264 -82.68 34.56 98.85
C GLU A 264 -83.07 36.05 98.82
N GLU A 265 -83.32 36.61 97.64
CA GLU A 265 -84.40 37.59 97.48
C GLU A 265 -84.87 37.59 96.03
N LYS A 266 -86.02 36.96 95.80
CA LYS A 266 -86.58 36.72 94.46
C LYS A 266 -88.06 37.09 94.43
N ILE A 267 -88.39 38.38 94.48
CA ILE A 267 -89.66 38.93 93.98
C ILE A 267 -89.42 40.27 93.27
N ASN A 268 -88.78 40.21 92.10
CA ASN A 268 -88.96 41.19 91.00
C ASN A 268 -89.05 40.47 89.64
N ARG A 269 -89.34 39.17 89.70
CA ARG A 269 -89.03 38.16 88.68
C ARG A 269 -89.94 38.16 87.44
N GLN A 270 -90.74 39.20 87.19
CA GLN A 270 -91.73 39.16 86.10
C GLN A 270 -91.72 40.33 85.11
N ARG A 271 -90.87 41.35 85.29
CA ARG A 271 -90.64 42.37 84.25
C ARG A 271 -89.30 42.20 83.53
N GLU A 272 -88.31 41.60 84.19
CA GLU A 272 -87.00 41.30 83.60
C GLU A 272 -87.07 40.20 82.52
N ILE A 273 -87.97 39.21 82.65
CA ILE A 273 -88.05 38.05 81.75
C ILE A 273 -88.45 38.45 80.32
N ALA A 274 -89.30 39.48 80.14
CA ALA A 274 -89.73 39.91 78.81
C ALA A 274 -88.62 40.69 78.08
N LEU A 275 -87.90 41.56 78.80
CA LEU A 275 -86.76 42.31 78.26
C LEU A 275 -85.57 41.37 77.96
N GLN A 276 -85.33 40.39 78.84
CA GLN A 276 -84.31 39.36 78.66
C GLN A 276 -84.61 38.44 77.47
N LYS A 277 -85.88 38.14 77.19
CA LYS A 277 -86.26 37.29 76.05
C LYS A 277 -85.96 37.98 74.70
N GLN A 278 -86.23 39.29 74.62
CA GLN A 278 -85.90 40.09 73.43
C GLN A 278 -84.38 40.31 73.29
N GLN A 279 -83.65 40.49 74.40
CA GLN A 279 -82.19 40.55 74.37
C GLN A 279 -81.57 39.19 73.99
N LEU A 280 -82.15 38.08 74.43
CA LEU A 280 -81.69 36.73 74.10
C LEU A 280 -81.90 36.41 72.62
N GLU A 281 -83.05 36.78 72.02
CA GLU A 281 -83.28 36.61 70.56
C GLU A 281 -82.30 37.42 69.71
N ASN A 282 -82.03 38.67 70.10
CA ASN A 282 -81.04 39.52 69.44
C ASN A 282 -79.61 38.96 69.61
N GLN A 283 -79.29 38.40 70.78
CA GLN A 283 -78.01 37.73 71.04
C GLN A 283 -77.87 36.42 70.27
N THR A 284 -78.95 35.64 70.12
CA THR A 284 -78.94 34.39 69.33
C THR A 284 -78.76 34.68 67.85
N GLN A 285 -79.40 35.72 67.31
CA GLN A 285 -79.19 36.15 65.92
C GLN A 285 -77.77 36.67 65.69
N ALA A 286 -77.20 37.41 66.63
CA ALA A 286 -75.81 37.86 66.56
C ALA A 286 -74.82 36.68 66.58
N LEU A 287 -75.08 35.67 67.42
CA LEU A 287 -74.26 34.46 67.53
C LEU A 287 -74.40 33.55 66.29
N GLU A 288 -75.60 33.46 65.70
CA GLU A 288 -75.83 32.78 64.42
C GLU A 288 -75.07 33.43 63.27
N ASN A 289 -75.09 34.77 63.18
CA ASN A 289 -74.31 35.50 62.18
C ASN A 289 -72.78 35.33 62.39
N GLU A 290 -72.32 35.32 63.64
CA GLU A 290 -70.92 35.09 63.97
C GLU A 290 -70.49 33.64 63.64
N THR A 291 -71.34 32.66 63.92
CA THR A 291 -71.09 31.25 63.56
C THR A 291 -71.17 31.01 62.06
N GLN A 292 -72.09 31.65 61.33
CA GLN A 292 -72.14 31.65 59.86
C GLN A 292 -70.87 32.27 59.27
N ARG A 293 -70.40 33.40 59.82
CA ARG A 293 -69.13 34.03 59.40
C ARG A 293 -67.92 33.13 59.65
N LYS A 294 -67.86 32.46 60.81
CA LYS A 294 -66.79 31.49 61.13
C LYS A 294 -66.84 30.27 60.19
N ARG A 295 -68.03 29.74 59.88
CA ARG A 295 -68.20 28.64 58.91
C ARG A 295 -67.74 29.04 57.52
N PHE A 296 -68.11 30.24 57.06
CA PHE A 296 -67.65 30.78 55.79
C PHE A 296 -66.12 30.90 55.73
N ILE A 297 -65.50 31.50 56.75
CA ILE A 297 -64.04 31.61 56.85
C ILE A 297 -63.38 30.23 56.83
N ASN A 298 -63.91 29.25 57.57
CA ASN A 298 -63.37 27.89 57.59
C ASN A 298 -63.47 27.20 56.23
N VAL A 299 -64.58 27.35 55.51
CA VAL A 299 -64.73 26.80 54.14
C VAL A 299 -63.72 27.45 53.19
N VAL A 300 -63.54 28.78 53.25
CA VAL A 300 -62.53 29.47 52.44
C VAL A 300 -61.12 28.99 52.79
N LEU A 301 -60.78 28.82 54.07
CA LEU A 301 -59.49 28.28 54.50
C LEU A 301 -59.25 26.86 54.00
N ILE A 302 -60.27 25.99 54.02
CA ILE A 302 -60.17 24.64 53.47
C ILE A 302 -59.90 24.71 51.96
N LEU A 303 -60.64 25.51 51.21
CA LEU A 303 -60.45 25.67 49.76
C LEU A 303 -59.05 26.20 49.42
N VAL A 304 -58.56 27.19 50.16
CA VAL A 304 -57.19 27.71 50.00
C VAL A 304 -56.15 26.64 50.33
N SER A 305 -56.36 25.84 51.39
CA SER A 305 -55.44 24.76 51.75
C SER A 305 -55.38 23.65 50.70
N VAL A 306 -56.53 23.30 50.10
CA VAL A 306 -56.61 22.32 49.00
C VAL A 306 -55.94 22.86 47.74
N PHE A 307 -56.17 24.13 47.40
CA PHE A 307 -55.50 24.78 46.29
C PHE A 307 -53.98 24.84 46.49
N LEU A 308 -53.52 25.18 47.70
CA LEU A 308 -52.10 25.22 48.04
C LEU A 308 -51.47 23.82 47.96
N ALA A 309 -52.16 22.79 48.45
CA ALA A 309 -51.72 21.40 48.33
C ALA A 309 -51.60 20.95 46.86
N PHE A 310 -52.54 21.34 46.00
CA PHE A 310 -52.50 21.05 44.57
C PHE A 310 -51.35 21.78 43.86
N ALA A 311 -51.14 23.06 44.20
CA ALA A 311 -50.03 23.86 43.67
C ALA A 311 -48.66 23.26 44.06
N ILE A 312 -48.50 22.83 45.32
CA ILE A 312 -47.29 22.15 45.79
C ILE A 312 -47.08 20.80 45.08
N ALA A 313 -48.14 20.01 44.91
CA ALA A 313 -48.07 18.74 44.19
C ALA A 313 -47.67 18.93 42.72
N ALA A 314 -48.23 19.94 42.04
CA ALA A 314 -47.85 20.30 40.67
C ALA A 314 -46.39 20.76 40.57
N LEU A 315 -45.91 21.56 41.53
CA LEU A 315 -44.51 21.98 41.61
C LEU A 315 -43.55 20.79 41.79
N ILE A 316 -43.90 19.86 42.68
CA ILE A 316 -43.13 18.63 42.89
C ILE A 316 -43.13 17.75 41.62
N TYR A 317 -44.28 17.64 40.94
CA TYR A 317 -44.40 16.91 39.68
C TYR A 317 -43.50 17.50 38.59
N LEU A 318 -43.58 18.81 38.33
CA LEU A 318 -42.75 19.51 37.33
C LEU A 318 -41.25 19.39 37.64
N ARG A 319 -40.88 19.47 38.92
CA ARG A 319 -39.48 19.32 39.34
C ARG A 319 -38.96 17.89 39.11
N ARG A 320 -39.79 16.88 39.36
CA ARG A 320 -39.45 15.47 39.10
C ARG A 320 -39.32 15.19 37.60
N THR A 321 -40.20 15.74 36.76
CA THR A 321 -40.11 15.55 35.31
C THR A 321 -38.86 16.21 34.72
N ASN A 322 -38.51 17.41 35.18
CA ASN A 322 -37.28 18.08 34.73
C ASN A 322 -36.02 17.30 35.12
N LEU A 323 -35.96 16.77 36.35
CA LEU A 323 -34.83 15.91 36.78
C LEU A 323 -34.71 14.63 35.94
N ARG A 324 -35.83 14.01 35.55
CA ARG A 324 -35.82 12.85 34.64
C ARG A 324 -35.35 13.23 33.25
N LEU A 325 -35.77 14.40 32.75
CA LEU A 325 -35.37 14.91 31.45
C LEU A 325 -33.85 15.16 31.41
N ASP A 326 -33.29 15.76 32.47
CA ASP A 326 -31.84 15.98 32.59
C ASP A 326 -31.06 14.66 32.66
N ALA A 327 -31.56 13.68 33.42
CA ALA A 327 -30.95 12.36 33.47
C ALA A 327 -30.96 11.65 32.11
N GLN A 328 -32.08 11.71 31.39
CA GLN A 328 -32.18 11.16 30.03
C GLN A 328 -31.26 11.88 29.04
N LYS A 329 -31.15 13.21 29.15
CA LYS A 329 -30.27 14.01 28.30
C LYS A 329 -28.80 13.64 28.52
N ASN A 330 -28.37 13.54 29.77
CA ASN A 330 -27.02 13.10 30.11
C ASN A 330 -26.72 11.69 29.57
N GLN A 331 -27.69 10.78 29.64
CA GLN A 331 -27.55 9.43 29.09
C GLN A 331 -27.41 9.44 27.55
N ILE A 332 -28.20 10.26 26.86
CA ILE A 332 -28.11 10.44 25.40
C ILE A 332 -26.76 11.07 25.03
N ASP A 333 -26.27 12.05 25.78
CA ASP A 333 -24.98 12.70 25.53
C ASP A 333 -23.82 11.72 25.74
N GLN A 334 -23.89 10.85 26.75
CA GLN A 334 -22.92 9.76 26.92
C GLN A 334 -22.95 8.77 25.74
N GLN A 335 -24.14 8.33 25.32
CA GLN A 335 -24.27 7.44 24.17
C GLN A 335 -23.75 8.07 22.87
N ARG A 336 -23.97 9.38 22.67
CA ARG A 336 -23.43 10.11 21.52
C ARG A 336 -21.91 10.17 21.53
N LEU A 337 -21.31 10.33 22.72
CA LEU A 337 -19.86 10.33 22.87
C LEU A 337 -19.27 8.96 22.51
N GLU A 338 -19.85 7.89 23.07
CA GLU A 338 -19.44 6.51 22.80
C GLU A 338 -19.58 6.14 21.31
N ILE A 339 -20.71 6.49 20.68
CA ILE A 339 -20.90 6.27 19.24
C ILE A 339 -19.89 7.07 18.41
N SER A 340 -19.55 8.29 18.83
CA SER A 340 -18.55 9.12 18.14
C SER A 340 -17.16 8.49 18.23
N GLU A 341 -16.78 7.97 19.38
CA GLU A 341 -15.50 7.27 19.58
C GLU A 341 -15.45 5.98 18.76
N GLN A 342 -16.50 5.17 18.80
CA GLN A 342 -16.61 3.94 18.00
C GLN A 342 -16.55 4.23 16.49
N ASN A 343 -17.21 5.29 16.02
CA ASN A 343 -17.15 5.69 14.61
C ASN A 343 -15.74 6.14 14.21
N GLN A 344 -15.03 6.85 15.09
CA GLN A 344 -13.66 7.26 14.83
C GLN A 344 -12.71 6.06 14.75
N GLU A 345 -12.84 5.10 15.68
CA GLU A 345 -12.06 3.85 15.67
C GLU A 345 -12.36 3.02 14.41
N LEU A 346 -13.64 2.90 14.04
CA LEU A 346 -14.06 2.20 12.83
C LEU A 346 -13.47 2.85 11.57
N GLN A 347 -13.46 4.19 11.52
CA GLN A 347 -12.88 4.93 10.40
C GLN A 347 -11.37 4.70 10.31
N GLN A 348 -10.64 4.72 11.43
CA GLN A 348 -9.21 4.44 11.47
C GLN A 348 -8.91 3.00 11.02
N THR A 349 -9.69 2.03 11.49
CA THR A 349 -9.56 0.62 11.13
C THR A 349 -9.81 0.41 9.64
N THR A 350 -10.84 1.06 9.10
CA THR A 350 -11.17 1.00 7.66
C THR A 350 -10.05 1.58 6.81
N GLN A 351 -9.48 2.72 7.20
CA GLN A 351 -8.35 3.33 6.50
C GLN A 351 -7.09 2.46 6.54
N ALA A 352 -6.80 1.84 7.69
CA ALA A 352 -5.68 0.90 7.82
C ALA A 352 -5.87 -0.32 6.91
N LEU A 353 -7.09 -0.87 6.88
CA LEU A 353 -7.44 -2.02 6.04
C LEU A 353 -7.37 -1.71 4.54
N GLU A 354 -7.86 -0.54 4.13
CA GLU A 354 -7.69 -0.06 2.74
C GLU A 354 -6.22 0.08 2.34
N THR A 355 -5.40 0.62 3.24
CA THR A 355 -3.96 0.78 3.00
C THR A 355 -3.28 -0.57 2.84
N GLN A 356 -3.62 -1.54 3.71
CA GLN A 356 -3.10 -2.90 3.64
C GLN A 356 -3.54 -3.61 2.36
N ASN A 357 -4.81 -3.46 1.94
CA ASN A 357 -5.31 -4.03 0.70
C ASN A 357 -4.59 -3.45 -0.53
N ARG A 358 -4.37 -2.13 -0.58
CA ARG A 358 -3.60 -1.50 -1.68
C ARG A 358 -2.16 -2.02 -1.73
N LEU A 359 -1.54 -2.23 -0.58
CA LEU A 359 -0.20 -2.81 -0.51
C LEU A 359 -0.20 -4.24 -1.06
N LEU A 360 -1.16 -5.08 -0.64
CA LEU A 360 -1.31 -6.46 -1.14
C LEU A 360 -1.50 -6.48 -2.67
N GLU A 361 -2.41 -5.68 -3.21
CA GLU A 361 -2.63 -5.59 -4.66
C GLU A 361 -1.35 -5.20 -5.42
N THR A 362 -0.57 -4.28 -4.85
CA THR A 362 0.69 -3.85 -5.45
C THR A 362 1.72 -4.99 -5.46
N ARG A 363 1.82 -5.74 -4.35
CA ARG A 363 2.71 -6.90 -4.25
C ARG A 363 2.29 -8.02 -5.19
N ASP A 364 0.99 -8.31 -5.29
CA ASP A 364 0.47 -9.33 -6.20
C ASP A 364 0.75 -9.00 -7.67
N ARG A 365 0.63 -7.72 -8.06
CA ARG A 365 1.00 -7.26 -9.41
C ARG A 365 2.50 -7.44 -9.67
N GLN A 366 3.36 -7.10 -8.71
CA GLN A 366 4.82 -7.27 -8.84
C GLN A 366 5.23 -8.75 -8.95
N ILE A 367 4.62 -9.61 -8.14
CA ILE A 367 4.85 -11.07 -8.19
C ILE A 367 4.38 -11.62 -9.54
N SER A 368 3.18 -11.25 -9.98
CA SER A 368 2.62 -11.69 -11.25
C SER A 368 3.50 -11.27 -12.44
N SER A 369 3.97 -10.02 -12.45
CA SER A 369 4.90 -9.50 -13.46
C SER A 369 6.20 -10.32 -13.51
N SER A 370 6.75 -10.65 -12.34
CA SER A 370 7.98 -11.45 -12.22
C SER A 370 7.79 -12.87 -12.76
N ILE A 371 6.63 -13.49 -12.49
CA ILE A 371 6.28 -14.83 -13.01
C ILE A 371 6.08 -14.78 -14.53
N MET A 372 5.45 -13.72 -15.07
CA MET A 372 5.28 -13.55 -16.53
C MET A 372 6.62 -13.34 -17.25
N ALA A 373 7.56 -12.63 -16.62
CA ALA A 373 8.93 -12.52 -17.13
C ALA A 373 9.62 -13.91 -17.15
N ALA A 374 9.48 -14.69 -16.09
CA ALA A 374 10.00 -16.06 -16.03
C ALA A 374 9.40 -16.96 -17.13
N LEU A 375 8.10 -16.85 -17.41
CA LEU A 375 7.45 -17.54 -18.52
C LEU A 375 8.05 -17.16 -19.87
N THR A 376 8.27 -15.86 -20.09
CA THR A 376 8.88 -15.35 -21.34
C THR A 376 10.28 -15.95 -21.54
N ILE A 377 11.09 -16.01 -20.48
CA ILE A 377 12.42 -16.62 -20.50
C ILE A 377 12.32 -18.13 -20.78
N GLN A 378 11.43 -18.83 -20.08
CA GLN A 378 11.22 -20.27 -20.26
C GLN A 378 10.83 -20.60 -21.71
N GLN A 379 9.91 -19.82 -22.31
CA GLN A 379 9.49 -20.01 -23.70
C GLN A 379 10.64 -19.77 -24.70
N ALA A 380 11.51 -18.79 -24.42
CA ALA A 380 12.67 -18.49 -25.27
C ALA A 380 13.74 -19.59 -25.25
N ILE A 381 13.75 -20.43 -24.21
CA ILE A 381 14.70 -21.52 -24.02
C ILE A 381 14.26 -22.79 -24.78
N LEU A 382 12.95 -22.97 -24.97
CA LEU A 382 12.40 -24.09 -25.73
C LEU A 382 12.78 -24.01 -27.22
N PRO A 383 12.98 -25.14 -27.91
CA PRO A 383 13.24 -25.16 -29.35
C PRO A 383 12.15 -24.42 -30.15
N PRO A 384 12.52 -23.45 -31.01
CA PRO A 384 11.54 -22.70 -31.78
C PRO A 384 10.91 -23.58 -32.87
N PRO A 385 9.67 -23.28 -33.30
CA PRO A 385 8.94 -24.09 -34.29
C PRO A 385 9.71 -24.29 -35.61
N SER A 386 10.46 -23.28 -36.06
CA SER A 386 11.31 -23.37 -37.26
C SER A 386 12.37 -24.46 -37.15
N LYS A 387 13.01 -24.59 -35.97
CA LYS A 387 14.01 -25.61 -35.68
C LYS A 387 13.39 -27.00 -35.60
N MET A 388 12.23 -27.11 -34.96
CA MET A 388 11.48 -28.36 -34.90
C MET A 388 11.08 -28.85 -36.31
N ASN A 389 10.60 -27.95 -37.17
CA ASN A 389 10.22 -28.27 -38.56
C ASN A 389 11.42 -28.70 -39.41
N ALA A 390 12.59 -28.10 -39.20
CA ALA A 390 13.80 -28.44 -39.95
C ALA A 390 14.39 -29.80 -39.55
N LEU A 391 14.40 -30.11 -38.25
CA LEU A 391 15.11 -31.28 -37.73
C LEU A 391 14.21 -32.50 -37.48
N LEU A 392 12.89 -32.33 -37.34
CA LEU A 392 11.96 -33.41 -37.01
C LEU A 392 10.60 -33.35 -37.75
N PRO A 393 10.54 -33.35 -39.11
CA PRO A 393 9.27 -33.42 -39.83
C PRO A 393 8.80 -34.87 -40.10
N PRO A 394 7.49 -35.21 -39.97
CA PRO A 394 6.40 -34.46 -39.33
C PRO A 394 6.33 -34.68 -37.81
N HIS A 395 5.97 -33.65 -37.05
CA HIS A 395 5.83 -33.72 -35.58
C HIS A 395 4.64 -32.87 -35.07
N PHE A 396 4.30 -33.06 -33.79
CA PHE A 396 3.43 -32.16 -33.04
C PHE A 396 3.99 -31.99 -31.61
N VAL A 397 3.68 -30.86 -30.97
CA VAL A 397 4.05 -30.58 -29.57
C VAL A 397 2.80 -30.25 -28.78
N LEU A 398 2.57 -30.98 -27.69
CA LEU A 398 1.53 -30.67 -26.70
C LEU A 398 2.21 -30.28 -25.39
N TYR A 399 2.22 -28.98 -25.09
CA TYR A 399 2.86 -28.44 -23.90
C TYR A 399 1.84 -27.64 -23.08
N ARG A 400 1.37 -28.20 -21.97
CA ARG A 400 0.31 -27.64 -21.11
C ARG A 400 0.78 -27.63 -19.66
N PRO A 401 1.45 -26.56 -19.19
CA PRO A 401 1.92 -26.47 -17.82
C PRO A 401 0.73 -26.40 -16.85
N LYS A 402 0.91 -26.93 -15.63
CA LYS A 402 -0.10 -26.90 -14.56
C LYS A 402 -0.31 -25.49 -13.99
N ASP A 403 0.78 -24.73 -13.87
CA ASP A 403 0.80 -23.33 -13.44
C ASP A 403 1.33 -22.44 -14.57
N VAL A 404 1.51 -21.14 -14.31
CA VAL A 404 2.01 -20.16 -15.30
C VAL A 404 3.35 -20.59 -15.91
N VAL A 405 4.22 -21.26 -15.14
CA VAL A 405 5.50 -21.82 -15.61
C VAL A 405 5.63 -23.30 -15.25
N SER A 406 6.33 -24.06 -16.08
CA SER A 406 6.51 -25.52 -15.93
C SER A 406 7.85 -25.89 -15.29
N GLY A 407 7.96 -27.09 -14.73
CA GLY A 407 9.25 -27.77 -14.58
C GLY A 407 9.65 -28.56 -15.84
N ASP A 408 8.65 -29.07 -16.55
CA ASP A 408 8.85 -29.92 -17.71
C ASP A 408 9.38 -29.12 -18.90
N PHE A 409 10.20 -29.73 -19.74
CA PHE A 409 10.72 -29.10 -20.94
C PHE A 409 11.12 -30.10 -22.01
N TYR A 410 11.32 -29.61 -23.21
CA TYR A 410 11.89 -30.39 -24.31
C TYR A 410 13.04 -29.63 -24.94
N TRP A 411 14.00 -30.38 -25.47
CA TRP A 411 15.23 -29.86 -26.05
C TRP A 411 15.54 -30.61 -27.34
N LEU A 412 15.97 -29.89 -28.38
CA LEU A 412 16.25 -30.45 -29.69
C LEU A 412 17.50 -29.79 -30.29
N ASN A 413 18.45 -30.61 -30.72
CA ASN A 413 19.62 -30.17 -31.47
C ASN A 413 20.14 -31.28 -32.39
N GLN A 414 20.97 -30.89 -33.34
CA GLN A 414 21.69 -31.80 -34.23
C GLN A 414 23.19 -31.66 -33.98
N VAL A 415 23.87 -32.79 -33.86
CA VAL A 415 25.33 -32.87 -33.69
C VAL A 415 25.86 -33.93 -34.66
N ALA A 416 26.82 -33.55 -35.50
CA ALA A 416 27.24 -34.33 -36.66
C ALA A 416 26.04 -34.71 -37.55
N ASP A 417 25.78 -35.99 -37.76
CA ASP A 417 24.66 -36.53 -38.54
C ASP A 417 23.49 -37.02 -37.67
N LYS A 418 23.54 -36.79 -36.35
CA LYS A 418 22.54 -37.26 -35.39
C LYS A 418 21.70 -36.11 -34.83
N THR A 419 20.38 -36.27 -34.88
CA THR A 419 19.41 -35.38 -34.22
C THR A 419 19.06 -35.96 -32.85
N ILE A 420 19.20 -35.17 -31.79
CA ILE A 420 18.92 -35.59 -30.42
C ILE A 420 17.72 -34.79 -29.91
N LEU A 421 16.66 -35.50 -29.55
CA LEU A 421 15.48 -34.95 -28.87
C LEU A 421 15.46 -35.44 -27.42
N VAL A 422 15.35 -34.50 -26.48
CA VAL A 422 15.14 -34.77 -25.06
C VAL A 422 13.77 -34.25 -24.66
N ALA A 423 12.97 -35.09 -24.01
CA ALA A 423 11.76 -34.68 -23.32
C ALA A 423 11.93 -34.99 -21.83
N ALA A 424 11.88 -33.95 -21.00
CA ALA A 424 12.19 -34.02 -19.58
C ALA A 424 11.00 -33.58 -18.73
N ASP A 425 10.61 -34.45 -17.80
CA ASP A 425 9.67 -34.21 -16.71
C ASP A 425 10.49 -33.95 -15.44
N CYS A 426 10.31 -32.76 -14.87
CA CYS A 426 11.12 -32.28 -13.75
C CYS A 426 10.24 -32.01 -12.53
N THR A 427 10.79 -32.24 -11.34
CA THR A 427 10.09 -31.92 -10.08
C THR A 427 9.79 -30.43 -9.94
N GLY A 428 8.59 -30.13 -9.46
CA GLY A 428 8.20 -28.78 -9.07
C GLY A 428 7.31 -28.09 -10.09
N HIS A 429 6.38 -27.28 -9.59
CA HIS A 429 5.53 -26.41 -10.39
C HIS A 429 5.77 -24.96 -9.96
N GLY A 430 5.52 -24.00 -10.85
CA GLY A 430 5.85 -22.60 -10.59
C GLY A 430 7.36 -22.32 -10.67
N VAL A 431 7.78 -21.21 -10.04
CA VAL A 431 9.10 -20.60 -10.25
C VAL A 431 10.29 -21.55 -9.99
N PRO A 432 10.32 -22.38 -8.92
CA PRO A 432 11.43 -23.33 -8.72
C PRO A 432 11.56 -24.39 -9.82
N GLY A 433 10.43 -24.87 -10.35
CA GLY A 433 10.42 -25.81 -11.47
C GLY A 433 11.00 -25.19 -12.74
N ALA A 434 10.61 -23.95 -13.03
CA ALA A 434 11.16 -23.20 -14.16
C ALA A 434 12.68 -23.01 -14.09
N PHE A 435 13.26 -22.82 -12.90
CA PHE A 435 14.72 -22.76 -12.75
C PHE A 435 15.38 -24.10 -13.09
N MET A 436 14.79 -25.22 -12.68
CA MET A 436 15.28 -26.55 -13.04
C MET A 436 15.25 -26.80 -14.56
N THR A 437 14.19 -26.35 -15.25
CA THR A 437 14.13 -26.33 -16.72
C THR A 437 15.31 -25.59 -17.32
N MET A 438 15.58 -24.36 -16.86
CA MET A 438 16.65 -23.51 -17.40
C MET A 438 18.04 -24.14 -17.20
N ILE A 439 18.29 -24.67 -16.00
CA ILE A 439 19.55 -25.36 -15.67
C ILE A 439 19.71 -26.59 -16.55
N GLY A 440 18.70 -27.45 -16.61
CA GLY A 440 18.71 -28.67 -17.42
C GLY A 440 18.95 -28.39 -18.90
N ASN A 441 18.25 -27.40 -19.47
CA ASN A 441 18.41 -27.01 -20.87
C ASN A 441 19.83 -26.48 -21.16
N THR A 442 20.38 -25.66 -20.26
CA THR A 442 21.74 -25.10 -20.41
C THR A 442 22.81 -26.18 -20.31
N LEU A 443 22.65 -27.12 -19.38
CA LEU A 443 23.58 -28.24 -19.21
C LEU A 443 23.51 -29.22 -20.39
N LEU A 444 22.32 -29.50 -20.93
CA LEU A 444 22.17 -30.28 -22.16
C LEU A 444 22.88 -29.63 -23.35
N ASP A 445 22.74 -28.31 -23.50
CA ASP A 445 23.43 -27.56 -24.53
C ASP A 445 24.97 -27.63 -24.35
N LYS A 446 25.47 -27.52 -23.11
CA LYS A 446 26.89 -27.70 -22.79
C LYS A 446 27.39 -29.13 -23.10
N ILE A 447 26.67 -30.16 -22.66
CA ILE A 447 27.10 -31.56 -22.79
C ILE A 447 27.04 -32.02 -24.25
N VAL A 448 25.94 -31.73 -24.94
CA VAL A 448 25.71 -32.26 -26.28
C VAL A 448 26.33 -31.35 -27.35
N ARG A 449 26.11 -30.03 -27.29
CA ARG A 449 26.59 -29.11 -28.34
C ARG A 449 28.07 -28.75 -28.17
N LEU A 450 28.52 -28.44 -26.95
CA LEU A 450 29.90 -27.99 -26.73
C LEU A 450 30.87 -29.16 -26.55
N ARG A 451 30.51 -30.16 -25.75
CA ARG A 451 31.36 -31.34 -25.50
C ARG A 451 31.16 -32.48 -26.51
N GLN A 452 30.23 -32.33 -27.46
CA GLN A 452 29.99 -33.28 -28.55
C GLN A 452 29.66 -34.71 -28.05
N VAL A 453 29.05 -34.82 -26.86
CA VAL A 453 28.64 -36.12 -26.30
C VAL A 453 27.32 -36.54 -26.97
N ILE A 454 27.34 -37.67 -27.67
CA ILE A 454 26.20 -38.17 -28.46
C ILE A 454 25.58 -39.45 -27.88
N ALA A 455 26.31 -40.20 -27.06
CA ALA A 455 25.81 -41.43 -26.46
C ALA A 455 24.80 -41.10 -25.33
N PRO A 456 23.55 -41.58 -25.39
CA PRO A 456 22.51 -41.21 -24.42
C PRO A 456 22.89 -41.48 -22.97
N ALA A 457 23.52 -42.62 -22.68
CA ALA A 457 23.98 -42.99 -21.34
C ALA A 457 25.00 -41.97 -20.77
N ASP A 458 25.92 -41.51 -21.62
CA ASP A 458 26.93 -40.52 -21.23
C ASP A 458 26.33 -39.13 -21.06
N ILE A 459 25.38 -38.75 -21.93
CA ILE A 459 24.64 -37.48 -21.80
C ILE A 459 23.96 -37.41 -20.44
N LEU A 460 23.24 -38.47 -20.07
CA LEU A 460 22.47 -38.53 -18.83
C LEU A 460 23.36 -38.59 -17.59
N SER A 461 24.44 -39.39 -17.63
CA SER A 461 25.39 -39.48 -16.52
C SER A 461 26.07 -38.14 -16.23
N ARG A 462 26.52 -37.44 -17.29
CA ARG A 462 27.11 -36.11 -17.16
C ARG A 462 26.10 -35.06 -16.73
N LEU A 463 24.86 -35.14 -17.21
CA LEU A 463 23.79 -34.24 -16.81
C LEU A 463 23.49 -34.39 -15.30
N HIS A 464 23.46 -35.63 -14.80
CA HIS A 464 23.32 -35.92 -13.38
C HIS A 464 24.45 -35.30 -12.54
N GLU A 465 25.71 -35.52 -12.93
CA GLU A 465 26.88 -34.98 -12.23
C GLU A 465 26.91 -33.45 -12.21
N GLU A 466 26.61 -32.81 -13.33
CA GLU A 466 26.63 -31.35 -13.46
C GLU A 466 25.46 -30.71 -12.70
N ILE A 467 24.26 -31.30 -12.71
CA ILE A 467 23.13 -30.84 -11.89
C ILE A 467 23.47 -30.93 -10.41
N TYR A 468 24.04 -32.06 -9.97
CA TYR A 468 24.49 -32.22 -8.58
C TYR A 468 25.50 -31.15 -8.20
N THR A 469 26.49 -30.90 -9.06
CA THR A 469 27.52 -29.89 -8.80
C THR A 469 26.94 -28.48 -8.70
N VAL A 470 26.01 -28.11 -9.60
CA VAL A 470 25.39 -26.77 -9.60
C VAL A 470 24.52 -26.54 -8.36
N LEU A 471 23.80 -27.56 -7.91
CA LEU A 471 22.87 -27.45 -6.77
C LEU A 471 23.53 -27.62 -5.40
N SER A 472 24.72 -28.22 -5.32
CA SER A 472 25.42 -28.51 -4.05
C SER A 472 26.37 -27.41 -3.57
N GLN A 473 26.46 -26.28 -4.29
CA GLN A 473 27.38 -25.17 -3.96
C GLN A 473 26.88 -24.20 -2.87
N GLY A 474 25.72 -24.46 -2.23
CA GLY A 474 25.20 -23.66 -1.12
C GLY A 474 25.12 -24.45 0.19
N GLU A 475 25.50 -23.84 1.33
CA GLU A 475 25.51 -24.45 2.67
C GLU A 475 24.14 -24.95 3.20
N THR A 476 23.05 -24.77 2.46
CA THR A 476 21.67 -25.18 2.82
C THR A 476 21.10 -26.34 1.99
N ALA A 477 21.91 -27.03 1.20
CA ALA A 477 21.45 -28.05 0.24
C ALA A 477 21.30 -29.48 0.81
N SER A 478 20.74 -29.68 2.03
CA SER A 478 20.65 -31.04 2.60
C SER A 478 19.32 -31.77 2.37
N ASN A 479 18.22 -31.10 2.00
CA ASN A 479 16.90 -31.75 1.96
C ASN A 479 16.13 -31.70 0.63
N MET A 480 16.72 -31.17 -0.46
CA MET A 480 15.96 -30.87 -1.69
C MET A 480 16.53 -31.44 -2.99
N VAL A 481 17.37 -32.48 -2.93
CA VAL A 481 17.93 -33.05 -4.17
C VAL A 481 17.72 -34.56 -4.20
N TRP A 482 16.56 -34.98 -4.69
CA TRP A 482 16.35 -36.36 -5.15
C TRP A 482 16.97 -36.49 -6.54
N ILE A 483 18.27 -36.80 -6.57
CA ILE A 483 18.98 -37.04 -7.81
C ILE A 483 18.60 -38.42 -8.35
N TRP A 484 18.40 -38.48 -9.66
CA TRP A 484 17.83 -39.61 -10.37
C TRP A 484 18.74 -40.83 -10.26
N PRO A 485 18.27 -41.98 -9.74
CA PRO A 485 19.04 -43.21 -9.88
C PRO A 485 19.12 -43.58 -11.37
N SER A 486 20.26 -44.11 -11.79
CA SER A 486 20.54 -44.58 -13.16
C SER A 486 19.49 -45.56 -13.72
N SER A 487 18.64 -46.14 -12.86
CA SER A 487 17.51 -47.00 -13.22
C SER A 487 16.25 -46.27 -13.74
N SER A 488 16.21 -44.93 -13.74
CA SER A 488 15.02 -44.13 -14.13
C SER A 488 15.06 -43.61 -15.57
N PHE A 489 16.08 -43.97 -16.35
CA PHE A 489 16.25 -43.51 -17.72
C PHE A 489 15.88 -44.62 -18.70
N ASN A 490 14.84 -44.42 -19.50
CA ASN A 490 14.60 -45.29 -20.65
C ASN A 490 15.22 -44.66 -21.89
N ILE A 491 16.23 -45.33 -22.44
CA ILE A 491 16.74 -45.04 -23.78
C ILE A 491 15.88 -45.87 -24.74
N VAL A 492 14.99 -45.22 -25.47
CA VAL A 492 14.26 -45.89 -26.56
C VAL A 492 15.14 -45.79 -27.81
N ASP A 493 16.04 -46.75 -27.96
CA ASP A 493 16.74 -46.97 -29.22
C ASP A 493 15.88 -47.89 -30.10
N LYS A 494 15.35 -47.36 -31.21
CA LYS A 494 14.46 -48.10 -32.11
C LYS A 494 15.18 -49.12 -33.01
N THR A 495 16.40 -49.53 -32.67
CA THR A 495 17.21 -50.45 -33.49
C THR A 495 17.51 -51.81 -32.84
N SER A 496 17.18 -52.03 -31.56
CA SER A 496 17.65 -53.22 -30.83
C SER A 496 17.02 -54.57 -31.21
N SER A 497 16.24 -54.65 -32.30
CA SER A 497 15.70 -55.93 -32.82
C SER A 497 16.05 -56.26 -34.28
N CYS A 498 16.73 -55.37 -35.02
CA CYS A 498 17.14 -55.63 -36.41
C CYS A 498 18.46 -54.91 -36.71
N ASN A 499 19.41 -55.57 -37.38
CA ASN A 499 20.65 -54.98 -37.92
C ASN A 499 20.35 -53.83 -38.91
N LEU A 500 19.95 -52.68 -38.38
CA LEU A 500 19.66 -51.45 -39.09
C LEU A 500 20.83 -50.47 -38.90
N PRO A 501 21.11 -49.60 -39.88
CA PRO A 501 22.14 -48.56 -39.76
C PRO A 501 21.90 -47.70 -38.51
N GLU A 502 22.97 -47.13 -37.94
CA GLU A 502 22.89 -46.32 -36.73
C GLU A 502 21.77 -45.27 -36.82
N PRO A 503 20.97 -45.09 -35.76
CA PRO A 503 19.83 -44.21 -35.80
C PRO A 503 20.28 -42.75 -35.97
N LYS A 504 19.79 -42.10 -37.02
CA LYS A 504 19.97 -40.65 -37.24
C LYS A 504 19.22 -39.79 -36.24
N ILE A 505 18.31 -40.37 -35.45
CA ILE A 505 17.51 -39.66 -34.45
C ILE A 505 17.58 -40.43 -33.12
N ILE A 506 17.99 -39.73 -32.07
CA ILE A 506 18.08 -40.23 -30.70
C ILE A 506 16.98 -39.58 -29.87
N PHE A 507 16.18 -40.40 -29.21
CA PHE A 507 15.13 -39.95 -28.29
C PHE A 507 15.52 -40.28 -26.85
N ILE A 508 15.54 -39.26 -26.00
CA ILE A 508 15.82 -39.38 -24.58
C ILE A 508 14.60 -38.90 -23.81
N THR A 509 13.98 -39.80 -23.06
CA THR A 509 12.93 -39.44 -22.10
C THR A 509 13.48 -39.47 -20.70
N VAL A 510 13.32 -38.35 -20.03
CA VAL A 510 13.74 -38.11 -18.67
C VAL A 510 12.42 -37.99 -17.92
N TYR A 511 11.98 -39.05 -17.23
CA TYR A 511 10.80 -39.02 -16.37
C TYR A 511 11.13 -39.40 -14.93
N GLN A 512 10.52 -38.71 -13.97
CA GLN A 512 10.73 -39.06 -12.59
C GLN A 512 9.87 -40.28 -12.22
N THR A 513 10.50 -41.35 -11.74
CA THR A 513 9.76 -42.41 -11.05
C THR A 513 9.62 -42.05 -9.58
N LYS A 514 8.39 -41.88 -9.09
CA LYS A 514 8.12 -41.96 -7.65
C LYS A 514 8.49 -43.38 -7.21
N ARG A 515 9.66 -43.59 -6.60
CA ARG A 515 9.90 -44.82 -5.83
C ARG A 515 8.91 -44.82 -4.68
N SER A 516 7.89 -45.65 -4.79
CA SER A 516 7.06 -46.05 -3.65
C SER A 516 7.94 -46.81 -2.65
N CYS A 517 8.35 -46.14 -1.58
CA CYS A 517 8.84 -46.73 -0.33
C CYS A 517 8.40 -45.76 0.76
N LYS A 518 7.54 -46.06 1.74
CA LYS A 518 6.69 -47.20 2.12
C LYS A 518 5.58 -46.60 3.03
N PRO A 519 4.53 -47.34 3.40
CA PRO A 519 3.46 -46.81 4.26
C PRO A 519 3.98 -46.62 5.68
N PHE A 520 3.79 -45.41 6.24
CA PHE A 520 3.17 -45.12 7.54
C PHE A 520 3.21 -43.62 7.79
#